data_AF-A0A3M1ZH12-F1
#
_entry.id   AF-A0A3M1ZH12-F1
#
_cell.length_a   1.000
_cell.length_b   1.000
_cell.length_c   1.000
_cell.angle_alpha   90.00
_cell.angle_beta   90.00
_cell.angle_gamma   90.00
#
_symmetry.space_group_name_H-M   'P 1'
#
loop_
_entity.id
_entity.type
_entity.pdbx_description
1 polymer ?
#
loop_
_entity_poly.entity_id
_entity_poly.type
_entity_poly.pdbx_seq_one_letter_code
_entity_poly.pdbx_strand_id
1 'polypeptide(L)' 'MNALQTHDALARKVEQSTGENAYLCYQCQRCSAGCPMAEHFDLLPSEVLRAIQDGDASVARSRTVWLCASCQT' A
#
# COMPACT_ATOMS: atom_id res chain seq x y z
N MET A 1 -5.97 -11.93 -24.95
CA MET A 1 -5.83 -10.75 -24.07
C MET A 1 -6.37 -11.17 -22.71
N ASN A 2 -5.50 -11.57 -21.79
CA ASN A 2 -5.90 -12.31 -20.60
C ASN A 2 -6.15 -11.33 -19.44
N ALA A 3 -7.28 -11.46 -18.75
CA ALA A 3 -7.76 -10.55 -17.70
C ALA A 3 -6.80 -10.38 -16.50
N LEU A 4 -5.74 -11.20 -16.43
CA LEU A 4 -4.72 -11.19 -15.38
C LEU A 4 -3.68 -10.06 -15.50
N GLN A 5 -3.58 -9.33 -16.62
CA GLN A 5 -2.55 -8.29 -16.77
C GLN A 5 -2.87 -6.96 -16.07
N THR A 6 -4.11 -6.75 -15.61
CA THR A 6 -4.62 -5.44 -15.20
C THR A 6 -4.33 -5.07 -13.73
N HIS A 7 -4.26 -6.03 -12.81
CA HIS A 7 -4.08 -5.76 -11.37
C HIS A 7 -2.63 -5.43 -10.98
N ASP A 8 -1.65 -5.99 -11.69
CA ASP A 8 -0.24 -5.87 -11.33
C ASP A 8 0.42 -4.53 -11.73
N ALA A 9 -0.25 -3.70 -12.53
CA ALA A 9 0.39 -2.52 -13.10
C ALA A 9 0.90 -1.54 -12.03
N LEU A 10 0.16 -1.38 -10.94
CA LEU A 10 0.54 -0.49 -9.84
C LEU A 10 1.64 -1.09 -8.97
N ALA A 11 1.48 -2.34 -8.53
CA ALA A 11 2.50 -3.03 -7.74
C ALA A 11 3.86 -3.06 -8.44
N ARG A 12 3.89 -3.36 -9.75
CA ARG A 12 5.13 -3.29 -10.55
C ARG A 12 5.71 -1.88 -10.62
N LYS A 13 4.87 -0.85 -10.77
CA LYS A 13 5.34 0.54 -10.79
C LYS A 13 5.96 0.94 -9.45
N VAL A 14 5.37 0.51 -8.34
CA VAL A 14 5.93 0.71 -6.99
C VAL A 14 7.28 0.02 -6.89
N GLU A 15 7.37 -1.27 -7.20
CA GLU A 15 8.62 -2.04 -7.16
C GLU A 15 9.73 -1.41 -8.00
N GLN A 16 9.42 -0.94 -9.22
CA GLN A 16 10.38 -0.26 -10.08
C GLN A 16 10.86 1.09 -9.50
N SER A 17 10.03 1.78 -8.74
CA SER A 17 10.33 3.12 -8.20
C SER A 17 11.02 3.06 -6.84
N THR A 18 10.72 2.04 -6.03
CA THR A 18 11.17 1.94 -4.63
C THR A 18 12.10 0.75 -4.37
N GLY A 19 12.11 -0.26 -5.24
CA GLY A 19 12.76 -1.55 -5.00
C GLY A 19 11.92 -2.51 -4.13
N GLU A 20 10.73 -2.10 -3.69
CA GLU A 20 9.90 -2.88 -2.75
C GLU A 20 8.80 -3.66 -3.46
N ASN A 21 8.75 -4.97 -3.23
CA ASN A 21 7.71 -5.83 -3.81
C ASN A 21 6.48 -5.88 -2.90
N ALA A 22 5.41 -5.20 -3.33
CA ALA A 22 4.14 -5.16 -2.59
C ALA A 22 3.47 -6.54 -2.40
N TYR A 23 3.75 -7.53 -3.25
CA TYR A 23 3.19 -8.89 -3.12
C TYR A 23 3.81 -9.72 -2.00
N LEU A 24 4.89 -9.25 -1.36
CA LEU A 24 5.40 -9.86 -0.12
C LEU A 24 4.48 -9.59 1.08
N CYS A 25 3.65 -8.56 1.01
CA CYS A 25 2.65 -8.29 2.05
C CYS A 25 1.55 -9.37 2.01
N TYR A 26 1.47 -10.18 3.07
CA TYR A 26 0.43 -11.20 3.23
C TYR A 26 -0.71 -10.74 4.15
N GLN A 27 -0.88 -9.43 4.34
CA GLN A 27 -1.98 -8.82 5.11
C GLN A 27 -2.06 -9.26 6.58
N CYS A 28 -0.93 -9.35 7.26
CA CYS A 28 -0.87 -9.66 8.70
C CYS A 28 -1.31 -8.53 9.63
N GLN A 29 -1.51 -7.31 9.10
CA GLN A 29 -1.95 -6.11 9.82
C GLN A 29 -1.01 -5.58 10.93
N ARG A 30 0.20 -6.13 11.09
CA ARG A 30 1.17 -5.65 12.09
C ARG A 30 1.50 -4.16 11.94
N CYS A 31 1.68 -3.69 10.71
CA CYS A 31 1.94 -2.28 10.42
C CYS A 31 0.78 -1.36 10.85
N SER A 32 -0.46 -1.80 10.69
CA SER A 32 -1.64 -1.05 11.08
C SER A 32 -1.83 -1.02 12.59
N ALA A 33 -1.62 -2.15 13.27
CA ALA A 33 -1.69 -2.24 14.72
C ALA A 33 -0.58 -1.45 15.43
N GLY A 34 0.62 -1.38 14.84
CA GLY A 34 1.76 -0.64 15.39
C GLY A 34 1.79 0.85 15.06
N CYS A 35 0.91 1.33 14.18
CA CYS A 35 0.99 2.69 13.67
C CYS A 35 0.53 3.72 14.71
N PRO A 36 1.40 4.66 15.15
CA PRO A 36 1.02 5.69 16.12
C PRO A 36 0.09 6.77 15.54
N MET A 37 -0.03 6.82 14.20
CA MET A 37 -0.81 7.83 13.48
C MET A 37 -2.13 7.27 12.92
N ALA A 38 -2.49 6.01 13.24
CA ALA A 38 -3.62 5.31 12.63
C ALA A 38 -4.94 6.09 12.71
N GLU A 39 -5.18 6.80 13.82
CA GLU A 39 -6.40 7.60 14.03
C GLU A 39 -6.52 8.80 13.07
N HIS A 40 -5.41 9.24 12.48
CA HIS A 40 -5.37 10.36 11.52
C HIS A 40 -5.44 9.90 10.06
N PHE A 41 -5.38 8.60 9.81
CA PHE A 41 -5.35 8.02 8.48
C PHE A 41 -6.75 7.80 7.91
N ASP A 42 -6.89 7.84 6.59
CA ASP A 42 -8.12 7.43 5.88
C ASP A 42 -8.07 5.98 5.42
N LEU A 43 -6.86 5.47 5.17
CA LEU A 43 -6.55 4.05 4.99
C LEU A 43 -5.46 3.65 5.98
N LEU A 44 -5.61 2.51 6.64
CA LEU A 44 -4.52 1.95 7.43
C LEU A 44 -3.36 1.52 6.51
N PRO A 45 -2.11 1.44 7.00
CA PRO A 45 -0.96 1.02 6.19
C PRO A 45 -1.17 -0.32 5.47
N SER A 46 -1.81 -1.30 6.12
CA SER A 46 -2.14 -2.58 5.48
C SER A 46 -3.12 -2.44 4.31
N GLU A 47 -4.07 -1.50 4.42
CA GLU A 47 -5.06 -1.21 3.38
C GLU A 47 -4.44 -0.47 2.20
N VAL A 48 -3.46 0.42 2.44
CA VAL A 48 -2.63 1.01 1.38
C VAL A 48 -1.90 -0.08 0.59
N LEU A 49 -1.27 -1.04 1.29
CA LEU A 49 -0.62 -2.17 0.62
C LEU A 49 -1.61 -3.05 -0.16
N ARG A 50 -2.81 -3.27 0.39
CA ARG A 50 -3.88 -4.01 -0.32
C ARG A 50 -4.29 -3.28 -1.59
N ALA A 51 -4.53 -1.97 -1.54
CA ALA A 51 -4.88 -1.17 -2.70
C ALA A 51 -3.80 -1.23 -3.79
N ILE A 52 -2.51 -1.21 -3.40
CA ILE A 52 -1.40 -1.40 -4.35
C ILE A 52 -1.45 -2.78 -5.01
N GLN A 53 -1.67 -3.85 -4.24
CA GLN A 53 -1.79 -5.23 -4.74
C GLN A 53 -2.98 -5.42 -5.69
N ASP A 54 -4.08 -4.74 -5.40
CA ASP A 54 -5.32 -4.80 -6.17
C ASP A 54 -5.27 -3.93 -7.44
N GLY A 55 -4.22 -3.11 -7.60
CA GLY A 55 -4.07 -2.21 -8.74
C GLY A 55 -4.83 -0.89 -8.61
N ASP A 56 -5.31 -0.54 -7.42
CA ASP A 56 -6.08 0.67 -7.18
C ASP A 56 -5.19 1.92 -7.09
N ALA A 57 -5.02 2.59 -8.22
CA ALA A 57 -4.26 3.83 -8.31
C ALA A 57 -4.89 5.00 -7.53
N SER A 58 -6.15 4.89 -7.08
CA SER A 58 -6.78 5.93 -6.27
C SER A 58 -6.09 6.11 -4.91
N VAL A 59 -5.34 5.10 -4.44
CA VAL A 59 -4.55 5.14 -3.20
C VAL A 59 -3.56 6.31 -3.15
N ALA A 60 -3.09 6.81 -4.31
CA ALA A 60 -2.23 7.99 -4.37
C ALA A 60 -2.91 9.28 -3.85
N ARG A 61 -4.25 9.29 -3.79
CA ARG A 61 -5.06 10.39 -3.24
C ARG A 61 -5.41 10.21 -1.76
N SER A 62 -5.12 9.06 -1.16
CA SER A 62 -5.33 8.84 0.27
C SER A 62 -4.44 9.80 1.07
N ARG A 63 -4.96 10.39 2.15
CA ARG A 63 -4.13 11.22 3.04
C ARG A 63 -3.06 10.39 3.75
N THR A 64 -3.28 9.09 3.97
CA THR A 64 -2.31 8.18 4.61
C THR A 64 -0.93 8.21 3.95
N VAL A 65 -0.84 8.15 2.63
CA VAL A 65 0.46 8.12 1.94
C VAL A 65 1.25 9.43 2.10
N TRP A 66 0.57 10.54 2.39
CA TRP A 66 1.16 11.85 2.61
C TRP A 66 1.38 12.19 4.10
N LEU A 67 0.63 11.53 4.99
CA LEU A 67 0.74 11.72 6.45
C LEU A 67 1.64 10.68 7.14
N CYS A 68 2.07 9.63 6.43
CA CYS A 68 2.99 8.64 6.97
C CYS A 68 4.27 9.30 7.52
N ALA A 69 4.55 9.08 8.80
CA ALA A 69 5.72 9.64 9.48
C ALA A 69 7.01 8.84 9.26
N SER A 70 6.97 7.75 8.48
CA SER A 70 8.10 6.84 8.24
C SER A 70 8.80 6.37 9.52
N CYS A 71 8.01 6.08 10.56
CA CYS A 71 8.51 5.79 11.92
C CYS A 71 9.10 4.37 12.10
N GLN A 72 8.89 3.46 11.13
CA GLN A 72 9.50 2.11 11.10
C GLN A 72 9.22 1.24 12.34
N THR A 73 7.98 1.26 12.83
CA THR A 73 7.48 0.50 13.99
C THR A 73 6.98 -0.89 13.62
#